data_AF-A0A7N2LLT3-F1
#
_entry.id   AF-A0A7N2LLT3-F1
#
_cell.length_a   1.000
_cell.length_b   1.000
_cell.length_c   1.000
_cell.angle_alpha   90.00
_cell.angle_beta   90.00
_cell.angle_gamma   90.00
#
_symmetry.space_group_name_H-M   'P 1'
#
loop_
_entity.id
_entity.type
_entity.pdbx_description
1 polymer ?
#
loop_
_entity_poly.entity_id
_entity_poly.type
_entity_poly.pdbx_seq_one_letter_code
_entity_poly.pdbx_strand_id
1 'polypeptide(L)'
;METKTKQSIEQFKGQTRLPKFAIPTSYDLYLKLDLTACTFSGTVQVNLNIIEHTKFLVLNVLELDVHQVWFTNSNHQTYKPCDVVVLDGEDEILVLGFDEVLSVGDGVLGIEFSGSLNPHLKGLYKCLYIKRYAGKNAKTEDLWCVLSEESGLQINSMMDDWTKKNGYPVISVKSKDDILEFEQDLKSQFLSSGLCGDGLWIVPITNEEKCDEHFWVKVNIEQSGFYRVKYEDKLAARLRKAIESNCLSATDKFGVLDDTYALCVACEQPLSSLLSLMDVYRKELDFIVLSKLINVCYKVFEISGDAIPDLVNDLKQFFINLLLFSSEKSGWESIPGESHLNALSRGEVFLALVTFGHDKTKKEAVQRFQALLNDQNTPLLSADTRKAAYIAVLLNTSTTNRNGFESLLKLYREADTVQEKEPLLRCIASCPDPNIVLEALNFMLSEEVRDQDILYVLAGLRSEGREVAWRWLKENWDLIFSKYGAILLHQFITYILTLIAHSLNIIKRQFCSNEKAEEIEEFFVSRVHPSFTRNLKQSIEEIRLKARWIENIRQEQSLLELVKQLALKK
;
A
#
# COMPACT_ATOMS: atom_id res chain seq x y z
N MET A 1 -47.80 18.01 -14.05
CA MET A 1 -46.53 17.60 -14.69
C MET A 1 -45.36 17.71 -13.70
N GLU A 2 -45.31 18.76 -12.87
CA GLU A 2 -44.35 18.94 -11.76
C GLU A 2 -44.25 17.75 -10.76
N THR A 3 -45.32 17.00 -10.53
CA THR A 3 -45.35 15.90 -9.56
C THR A 3 -44.63 14.62 -10.02
N LYS A 4 -44.48 14.37 -11.33
CA LYS A 4 -43.73 13.20 -11.85
C LYS A 4 -42.22 13.45 -11.89
N THR A 5 -41.79 14.68 -12.16
CA THR A 5 -40.37 15.05 -12.20
C THR A 5 -39.76 15.08 -10.80
N LYS A 6 -40.48 15.56 -9.78
CA LYS A 6 -40.02 15.52 -8.37
C LYS A 6 -39.72 14.10 -7.87
N GLN A 7 -40.58 13.12 -8.17
CA GLN A 7 -40.33 11.71 -7.83
C GLN A 7 -39.11 11.10 -8.53
N SER A 8 -38.69 11.67 -9.67
CA SER A 8 -37.56 11.18 -10.47
C SER A 8 -36.20 11.74 -10.03
N ILE A 9 -36.15 12.82 -9.26
CA ILE A 9 -34.91 13.43 -8.78
C ILE A 9 -34.54 12.91 -7.39
N GLU A 10 -35.55 12.56 -6.57
CA GLU A 10 -35.35 11.96 -5.24
C GLU A 10 -34.52 10.67 -5.26
N GLN A 11 -34.52 9.93 -6.38
CA GLN A 11 -33.73 8.70 -6.50
C GLN A 11 -32.21 8.92 -6.36
N PHE A 12 -31.73 10.15 -6.57
CA PHE A 12 -30.30 10.49 -6.49
C PHE A 12 -29.87 11.01 -5.11
N LYS A 13 -30.82 11.29 -4.21
CA LYS A 13 -30.52 11.77 -2.85
C LYS A 13 -29.94 10.67 -1.98
N GLY A 14 -29.04 11.03 -1.06
CA GLY A 14 -28.38 10.11 -0.14
C GLY A 14 -27.46 9.08 -0.80
N GLN A 15 -27.17 9.21 -2.10
CA GLN A 15 -26.24 8.33 -2.79
C GLN A 15 -24.81 8.84 -2.64
N THR A 16 -23.91 7.97 -2.17
CA THR A 16 -22.48 8.32 -1.97
C THR A 16 -21.66 8.38 -3.25
N ARG A 17 -22.18 7.85 -4.37
CA ARG A 17 -21.52 7.90 -5.68
C ARG A 17 -22.47 8.36 -6.77
N LEU A 18 -21.92 9.13 -7.71
CA LEU A 18 -22.65 9.55 -8.90
C LEU A 18 -23.05 8.35 -9.77
N PRO A 19 -24.18 8.45 -10.51
CA PRO A 19 -24.60 7.42 -11.45
C PRO A 19 -23.57 7.13 -12.55
N LYS A 20 -23.51 5.88 -12.99
CA LYS A 20 -22.50 5.40 -13.96
C LYS A 20 -22.87 5.60 -15.44
N PHE A 21 -24.03 6.17 -15.73
CA PHE A 21 -24.50 6.33 -17.11
C PHE A 21 -23.72 7.39 -17.91
N ALA A 22 -22.96 8.27 -17.26
CA ALA A 22 -22.11 9.27 -17.89
C ALA A 22 -20.75 9.31 -17.18
N ILE A 23 -19.68 9.07 -17.93
CA ILE A 23 -18.31 9.05 -17.39
C ILE A 23 -17.52 10.24 -17.95
N PRO A 24 -17.01 11.14 -17.09
CA PRO A 24 -16.17 12.25 -17.53
C PRO A 24 -14.79 11.73 -17.99
N THR A 25 -14.30 12.27 -19.09
CA THR A 25 -12.98 11.93 -19.66
C THR A 25 -11.98 13.05 -19.47
N SER A 26 -12.40 14.32 -19.51
CA SER A 26 -11.55 15.47 -19.19
C SER A 26 -12.36 16.72 -18.81
N TYR A 27 -11.68 17.70 -18.22
CA TYR A 27 -12.26 18.96 -17.76
C TYR A 27 -11.42 20.13 -18.28
N ASP A 28 -12.07 21.08 -18.96
CA ASP A 28 -11.50 22.36 -19.33
C ASP A 28 -12.11 23.45 -18.45
N LEU A 29 -11.34 23.89 -17.45
CA LEU A 29 -11.79 24.82 -16.40
C LEU A 29 -11.15 26.21 -16.58
N TYR A 30 -11.99 27.24 -16.64
CA TYR A 30 -11.58 28.63 -16.53
C TYR A 30 -12.16 29.24 -15.26
N LEU A 31 -11.28 29.85 -14.45
CA LEU A 31 -11.65 30.43 -13.15
C LEU A 31 -11.13 31.86 -13.03
N LYS A 32 -12.02 32.78 -12.65
CA LYS A 32 -11.72 34.18 -12.37
C LYS A 32 -12.00 34.46 -10.90
N LEU A 33 -10.94 34.84 -10.17
CA LEU A 33 -10.98 35.11 -8.73
C LEU A 33 -11.08 36.61 -8.46
N ASP A 34 -12.00 37.00 -7.58
CA ASP A 34 -12.00 38.31 -6.92
C ASP A 34 -11.65 38.13 -5.43
N LEU A 35 -10.36 38.29 -5.13
CA LEU A 35 -9.84 38.13 -3.77
C LEU A 35 -10.27 39.26 -2.82
N THR A 36 -10.74 40.40 -3.35
CA THR A 36 -11.23 41.51 -2.54
C THR A 36 -12.67 41.26 -2.12
N ALA A 37 -13.53 40.87 -3.06
CA ALA A 37 -14.91 40.49 -2.78
C ALA A 37 -15.04 39.10 -2.15
N CYS A 38 -13.96 38.30 -2.11
CA CYS A 38 -13.97 36.89 -1.71
C CYS A 38 -14.99 36.07 -2.54
N THR A 39 -15.02 36.30 -3.84
CA THR A 39 -15.90 35.58 -4.78
C THR A 39 -15.11 35.06 -5.97
N PHE A 40 -15.71 34.13 -6.70
CA PHE A 40 -15.18 33.63 -7.95
C PHE A 40 -16.29 33.38 -8.97
N SER A 41 -15.91 33.40 -10.24
CA SER A 41 -16.77 33.02 -11.36
C SER A 41 -15.96 32.20 -12.34
N GLY A 42 -16.60 31.33 -13.09
CA GLY A 42 -15.89 30.45 -14.00
C GLY A 42 -16.80 29.75 -14.99
N THR A 43 -16.13 29.08 -15.92
CA THR A 43 -16.77 28.20 -16.90
C THR A 43 -16.04 26.87 -16.88
N VAL A 44 -16.77 25.77 -16.85
CA VAL A 44 -16.21 24.43 -17.00
C VAL A 44 -16.84 23.75 -18.21
N GLN A 45 -16.01 23.11 -19.03
CA GLN A 45 -16.44 22.18 -20.05
C GLN A 45 -15.99 20.78 -19.66
N VAL A 46 -16.94 19.88 -19.48
CA VAL A 46 -16.71 18.49 -19.10
C VAL A 46 -16.90 17.63 -20.34
N ASN A 47 -15.81 17.08 -20.87
CA ASN A 47 -15.91 16.04 -21.88
C ASN A 47 -16.36 14.76 -21.18
N LEU A 48 -17.42 14.13 -21.69
CA LEU A 48 -18.03 12.97 -21.07
C LEU A 48 -18.52 11.96 -22.12
N ASN A 49 -18.47 10.69 -21.76
CA ASN A 49 -19.00 9.58 -22.54
C ASN A 49 -20.27 9.07 -21.87
N ILE A 50 -21.40 9.15 -22.58
CA ILE A 50 -22.68 8.58 -22.16
C ILE A 50 -22.66 7.10 -22.52
N ILE A 51 -22.74 6.24 -21.51
CA ILE A 51 -22.63 4.79 -21.66
C ILE A 51 -24.02 4.15 -21.74
N GLU A 52 -25.00 4.80 -21.12
CA GLU A 52 -26.39 4.36 -21.11
C GLU A 52 -27.32 5.53 -21.45
N HIS A 53 -28.37 5.27 -22.23
CA HIS A 53 -29.37 6.27 -22.58
C HIS A 53 -29.99 6.86 -21.31
N THR A 54 -29.88 8.19 -21.15
CA THR A 54 -30.29 8.87 -19.92
C THR A 54 -30.98 10.20 -20.21
N LYS A 55 -31.83 10.65 -19.28
CA LYS A 55 -32.40 12.01 -19.26
C LYS A 55 -31.76 12.89 -18.19
N PHE A 56 -30.77 12.38 -17.49
CA PHE A 56 -30.17 13.04 -16.34
C PHE A 56 -28.66 13.11 -16.50
N LEU A 57 -28.07 14.20 -16.02
CA LEU A 57 -26.66 14.27 -15.67
C LEU A 57 -26.59 14.72 -14.20
N VAL A 58 -25.83 13.99 -13.38
CA VAL A 58 -25.68 14.30 -11.95
C VAL A 58 -24.21 14.59 -11.68
N LEU A 59 -23.94 15.69 -11.00
CA LEU A 59 -22.61 16.17 -10.65
C LEU A 59 -22.55 16.47 -9.16
N ASN A 60 -21.35 16.51 -8.59
CA ASN A 60 -21.16 17.08 -7.26
C ASN A 60 -21.13 18.61 -7.36
N VAL A 61 -21.74 19.29 -6.39
CA VAL A 61 -21.78 20.75 -6.30
C VAL A 61 -21.77 21.13 -4.82
N LEU A 62 -21.07 22.20 -4.49
CA LEU A 62 -21.05 22.74 -3.14
C LEU A 62 -20.96 24.26 -3.20
N GLU A 63 -22.02 24.93 -2.75
CA GLU A 63 -22.09 26.39 -2.61
C GLU A 63 -21.79 27.14 -3.91
N LEU A 64 -22.29 26.62 -5.04
CA LEU A 64 -22.13 27.23 -6.36
C LEU A 64 -23.47 27.73 -6.90
N ASP A 65 -23.47 28.99 -7.35
CA ASP A 65 -24.55 29.54 -8.17
C ASP A 65 -24.34 29.11 -9.62
N VAL A 66 -25.23 28.26 -10.14
CA VAL A 66 -25.20 27.79 -11.52
C VAL A 66 -26.01 28.75 -12.40
N HIS A 67 -25.37 29.38 -13.39
CA HIS A 67 -26.00 30.39 -14.26
C HIS A 67 -26.49 29.81 -15.59
N GLN A 68 -25.62 29.09 -16.28
CA GLN A 68 -25.92 28.48 -17.57
C GLN A 68 -25.39 27.06 -17.63
N VAL A 69 -26.18 26.19 -18.26
CA VAL A 69 -25.80 24.79 -18.49
C VAL A 69 -26.26 24.38 -19.89
N TRP A 70 -25.41 23.66 -20.61
CA TRP A 70 -25.75 23.04 -21.88
C TRP A 70 -24.93 21.79 -22.11
N PHE A 71 -25.48 20.84 -22.85
CA PHE A 71 -24.79 19.63 -23.26
C PHE A 71 -24.74 19.57 -24.79
N THR A 72 -23.58 19.30 -25.39
CA THR A 72 -23.44 19.15 -26.85
C THR A 72 -22.96 17.75 -27.18
N ASN A 73 -23.72 17.00 -27.99
CA ASN A 73 -23.33 15.66 -28.41
C ASN A 73 -22.31 15.68 -29.57
N SER A 74 -21.78 14.50 -29.91
CA SER A 74 -20.89 14.29 -31.05
C SER A 74 -21.45 14.72 -32.41
N ASN A 75 -22.78 14.81 -32.55
CA ASN A 75 -23.45 15.32 -33.75
C ASN A 75 -23.61 16.86 -33.76
N HIS A 76 -22.96 17.57 -32.85
CA HIS A 76 -23.07 19.02 -32.65
C HIS A 76 -24.49 19.51 -32.33
N GLN A 77 -25.35 18.63 -31.80
CA GLN A 77 -26.66 19.03 -31.27
C GLN A 77 -26.51 19.45 -29.81
N THR A 78 -27.02 20.63 -29.48
CA THR A 78 -26.97 21.19 -28.14
C THR A 78 -28.31 21.05 -27.43
N TYR A 79 -28.28 20.48 -26.24
CA TYR A 79 -29.38 20.27 -25.33
C TYR A 79 -29.24 21.23 -24.15
N LYS A 80 -30.34 21.88 -23.78
CA LYS A 80 -30.42 22.64 -22.52
C LYS A 80 -31.23 21.84 -21.51
N PRO A 81 -30.77 21.73 -20.26
CA PRO A 81 -31.57 21.06 -19.24
C PRO A 81 -32.86 21.85 -19.00
N CYS A 82 -33.98 21.14 -18.91
CA CYS A 82 -35.28 21.72 -18.56
C CYS A 82 -35.44 21.86 -17.04
N ASP A 83 -34.66 21.11 -16.27
CA ASP A 83 -34.64 21.18 -14.81
C ASP A 83 -33.20 21.20 -14.31
N VAL A 84 -32.88 22.16 -13.44
CA VAL A 84 -31.55 22.34 -12.84
C VAL A 84 -31.76 22.44 -11.35
N VAL A 85 -31.45 21.37 -10.64
CA VAL A 85 -31.68 21.26 -9.20
C VAL A 85 -30.34 21.19 -8.50
N VAL A 86 -30.02 22.24 -7.74
CA VAL A 86 -28.87 22.30 -6.85
C VAL A 86 -29.31 21.84 -5.46
N LEU A 87 -28.65 20.82 -4.92
CA LEU A 87 -28.87 20.27 -3.58
C LEU A 87 -27.60 20.46 -2.74
N ASP A 88 -27.34 21.70 -2.30
CA ASP A 88 -26.17 22.09 -1.50
C ASP A 88 -26.26 21.72 0.01
N GLY A 89 -27.20 20.83 0.38
CA GLY A 89 -27.40 20.34 1.75
C GLY A 89 -26.52 19.14 2.09
N GLU A 90 -27.10 18.09 2.68
CA GLU A 90 -26.38 16.83 2.95
C GLU A 90 -25.97 16.09 1.66
N ASP A 91 -26.63 16.35 0.54
CA ASP A 91 -26.42 15.62 -0.71
C ASP A 91 -25.23 16.14 -1.53
N GLU A 92 -24.92 17.45 -1.49
CA GLU A 92 -23.86 18.10 -2.27
C GLU A 92 -23.87 17.74 -3.78
N ILE A 93 -25.06 17.69 -4.41
CA ILE A 93 -25.24 17.32 -5.84
C ILE A 93 -26.02 18.34 -6.68
N LEU A 94 -25.66 18.40 -7.96
CA LEU A 94 -26.37 19.10 -9.04
C LEU A 94 -27.01 18.05 -9.96
N VAL A 95 -28.33 18.08 -10.08
CA VAL A 95 -29.10 17.21 -11.00
C VAL A 95 -29.60 18.04 -12.17
N LEU A 96 -29.18 17.66 -13.38
CA LEU A 96 -29.58 18.26 -14.65
C LEU A 96 -30.56 17.32 -15.35
N GLY A 97 -31.83 17.72 -15.47
CA GLY A 97 -32.86 16.99 -16.20
C GLY A 97 -33.03 17.51 -17.62
N PHE A 98 -33.15 16.60 -18.59
CA PHE A 98 -33.37 16.90 -20.01
C PHE A 98 -34.72 16.34 -20.50
N ASP A 99 -35.42 17.11 -21.35
CA ASP A 99 -36.68 16.64 -21.97
C ASP A 99 -36.42 15.48 -22.94
N GLU A 100 -35.33 15.58 -23.69
CA GLU A 100 -34.86 14.59 -24.66
C GLU A 100 -33.91 13.58 -24.01
N VAL A 101 -33.95 12.33 -24.52
CA VAL A 101 -33.02 11.28 -24.06
C VAL A 101 -31.66 11.52 -24.70
N LEU A 102 -30.64 11.71 -23.87
CA LEU A 102 -29.26 11.77 -24.29
C LEU A 102 -28.83 10.37 -24.75
N SER A 103 -28.29 10.29 -25.96
CA SER A 103 -27.88 9.03 -26.58
C SER A 103 -26.48 8.63 -26.17
N VAL A 104 -26.19 7.33 -26.23
CA VAL A 104 -24.86 6.77 -25.97
C VAL A 104 -23.83 7.38 -26.92
N GLY A 105 -22.70 7.81 -26.38
CA GLY A 105 -21.61 8.43 -27.12
C GLY A 105 -20.99 9.64 -26.41
N ASP A 106 -20.02 10.24 -27.08
CA ASP A 106 -19.27 11.38 -26.53
C ASP A 106 -20.07 12.69 -26.60
N GLY A 107 -19.84 13.55 -25.63
CA GLY A 107 -20.35 14.91 -25.61
C GLY A 107 -19.64 15.82 -24.62
N VAL A 108 -20.04 17.09 -24.62
CA VAL A 108 -19.43 18.15 -23.82
C VAL A 108 -20.51 18.85 -23.02
N LEU A 109 -20.41 18.80 -21.70
CA LEU A 109 -21.26 19.56 -20.78
C LEU A 109 -20.56 20.87 -20.41
N GLY A 110 -21.14 21.99 -20.82
CA GLY A 110 -20.70 23.33 -20.42
C GLY A 110 -21.52 23.86 -19.26
N ILE A 111 -20.84 24.44 -18.26
CA ILE A 111 -21.46 25.08 -17.09
C ILE A 111 -20.78 26.42 -16.84
N GLU A 112 -21.59 27.48 -16.72
CA GLU A 112 -21.17 28.77 -16.17
C GLU A 112 -21.63 28.88 -14.72
N PHE A 113 -20.71 29.24 -13.82
CA PHE A 113 -20.99 29.28 -12.39
C PHE A 113 -20.31 30.45 -11.69
N SER A 114 -20.83 30.81 -10.52
CA SER A 114 -20.12 31.63 -9.53
C SER A 114 -20.19 31.00 -8.15
N GLY A 115 -19.35 31.46 -7.25
CA GLY A 115 -19.37 31.04 -5.86
C GLY A 115 -18.66 32.04 -4.98
N SER A 116 -18.72 31.80 -3.67
CA SER A 116 -17.99 32.58 -2.68
C SER A 116 -16.82 31.78 -2.12
N LEU A 117 -15.73 32.46 -1.77
CA LEU A 117 -14.65 31.85 -1.01
C LEU A 117 -15.14 31.66 0.42
N ASN A 118 -15.69 30.49 0.70
CA ASN A 118 -16.25 30.18 2.00
C ASN A 118 -15.13 30.07 3.08
N PRO A 119 -15.49 30.15 4.37
CA PRO A 119 -14.54 29.92 5.48
C PRO A 119 -14.46 28.43 5.87
N HIS A 120 -15.29 27.58 5.26
CA HIS A 120 -15.33 26.16 5.56
C HIS A 120 -14.20 25.49 4.78
N LEU A 121 -13.51 24.49 5.33
CA LEU A 121 -12.35 23.88 4.66
C LEU A 121 -12.78 22.91 3.53
N LYS A 122 -13.75 23.33 2.71
CA LYS A 122 -14.40 22.56 1.64
C LYS A 122 -14.51 23.43 0.38
N GLY A 123 -14.31 22.82 -0.79
CA GLY A 123 -14.37 23.52 -2.07
C GLY A 123 -13.26 24.56 -2.23
N LEU A 124 -13.57 25.70 -2.83
CA LEU A 124 -12.63 26.82 -2.96
C LEU A 124 -12.84 27.81 -1.80
N TYR A 125 -11.97 27.72 -0.81
CA TYR A 125 -12.12 28.45 0.45
C TYR A 125 -10.98 29.46 0.69
N LYS A 126 -11.22 30.39 1.61
CA LYS A 126 -10.21 31.36 2.04
C LYS A 126 -9.39 30.77 3.19
N CYS A 127 -8.08 30.67 3.01
CA CYS A 127 -7.16 30.27 4.07
C CYS A 127 -6.41 31.49 4.64
N LEU A 128 -6.79 31.94 5.83
CA LEU A 128 -6.16 33.08 6.51
C LEU A 128 -4.73 32.75 6.98
N TYR A 129 -4.36 31.47 7.09
CA TYR A 129 -3.06 31.06 7.62
C TYR A 129 -1.91 31.62 6.79
N ILE A 130 -1.94 31.40 5.47
CA ILE A 130 -0.89 31.89 4.57
C ILE A 130 -0.81 33.41 4.61
N LYS A 131 -1.95 34.12 4.66
CA LYS A 131 -1.97 35.58 4.76
C LYS A 131 -1.39 36.07 6.10
N ARG A 132 -1.71 35.41 7.20
CA ARG A 132 -1.31 35.80 8.57
C ARG A 132 0.19 35.63 8.80
N TYR A 133 0.77 34.58 8.21
CA TYR A 133 2.18 34.22 8.34
C TYR A 133 3.02 34.50 7.08
N ALA A 134 2.49 35.23 6.10
CA ALA A 134 3.24 35.65 4.92
C ALA A 134 4.51 36.43 5.31
N GLY A 135 5.67 35.95 4.86
CA GLY A 135 6.98 36.54 5.20
C GLY A 135 7.39 36.36 6.66
N LYS A 136 6.75 35.45 7.41
CA LYS A 136 7.04 35.14 8.82
C LYS A 136 7.31 33.64 9.00
N ASN A 137 7.69 33.26 10.21
CA ASN A 137 7.73 31.86 10.65
C ASN A 137 6.45 31.50 11.42
N ALA A 138 6.11 30.21 11.44
CA ALA A 138 4.98 29.64 12.17
C ALA A 138 5.40 28.37 12.91
N LYS A 139 4.67 28.03 13.97
CA LYS A 139 4.77 26.79 14.75
C LYS A 139 3.56 25.88 14.48
N THR A 140 3.62 24.65 14.95
CA THR A 140 2.53 23.67 14.81
C THR A 140 1.19 24.23 15.29
N GLU A 141 1.18 24.92 16.43
CA GLU A 141 -0.03 25.47 17.04
C GLU A 141 -0.68 26.57 16.20
N ASP A 142 0.12 27.32 15.43
CA ASP A 142 -0.36 28.44 14.62
C ASP A 142 -1.33 27.98 13.53
N LEU A 143 -1.09 26.80 12.94
CA LEU A 143 -1.99 26.22 11.93
C LEU A 143 -3.34 25.85 12.57
N TRP A 144 -3.31 25.10 13.68
CA TRP A 144 -4.53 24.61 14.32
C TRP A 144 -5.38 25.74 14.90
N CYS A 145 -4.75 26.81 15.41
CA CYS A 145 -5.47 28.01 15.85
C CYS A 145 -6.24 28.64 14.69
N VAL A 146 -5.62 28.85 13.53
CA VAL A 146 -6.31 29.43 12.37
C VAL A 146 -7.46 28.55 11.88
N LEU A 147 -7.25 27.24 11.78
CA LEU A 147 -8.32 26.33 11.35
C LEU A 147 -9.47 26.26 12.36
N SER A 148 -9.17 26.36 13.67
CA SER A 148 -10.21 26.41 14.71
C SER A 148 -11.02 27.71 14.62
N GLU A 149 -10.36 28.84 14.35
CA GLU A 149 -11.03 30.13 14.12
C GLU A 149 -11.94 30.12 12.89
N GLU A 150 -11.50 29.52 11.77
CA GLU A 150 -12.24 29.49 10.51
C GLU A 150 -13.40 28.49 10.52
N SER A 151 -13.20 27.31 11.11
CA SER A 151 -14.22 26.26 11.18
C SER A 151 -15.22 26.46 12.32
N GLY A 152 -14.87 27.21 13.36
CA GLY A 152 -15.64 27.29 14.61
C GLY A 152 -15.56 26.02 15.48
N LEU A 153 -14.78 25.02 15.08
CA LEU A 153 -14.57 23.78 15.82
C LEU A 153 -13.28 23.87 16.65
N GLN A 154 -13.23 23.17 17.79
CA GLN A 154 -12.02 23.06 18.62
C GLN A 154 -11.02 22.08 18.00
N ILE A 155 -10.44 22.42 16.84
CA ILE A 155 -9.47 21.56 16.14
C ILE A 155 -8.16 21.48 16.92
N ASN A 156 -7.76 22.55 17.59
CA ASN A 156 -6.55 22.60 18.40
C ASN A 156 -6.46 21.51 19.49
N SER A 157 -7.55 21.28 20.24
CA SER A 157 -7.57 20.27 21.31
C SER A 157 -7.48 18.86 20.75
N MET A 158 -8.15 18.60 19.62
CA MET A 158 -8.03 17.33 18.91
C MET A 158 -6.62 17.11 18.36
N MET A 159 -6.04 18.08 17.66
CA MET A 159 -4.75 17.92 16.98
C MET A 159 -3.55 17.92 17.93
N ASP A 160 -3.70 18.43 19.15
CA ASP A 160 -2.69 18.30 20.20
C ASP A 160 -2.40 16.83 20.50
N ASP A 161 -3.44 15.99 20.60
CA ASP A 161 -3.29 14.55 20.83
C ASP A 161 -2.57 13.86 19.65
N TRP A 162 -2.86 14.27 18.42
CA TRP A 162 -2.29 13.66 17.20
C TRP A 162 -0.86 14.13 16.87
N THR A 163 -0.44 15.30 17.34
CA THR A 163 0.88 15.89 16.98
C THR A 163 1.91 15.83 18.12
N LYS A 164 1.47 15.77 19.38
CA LYS A 164 2.35 15.76 20.55
C LYS A 164 2.53 14.38 21.19
N LYS A 165 1.61 13.43 20.92
CA LYS A 165 1.72 12.04 21.39
C LYS A 165 2.31 11.17 20.27
N ASN A 166 3.16 10.23 20.65
CA ASN A 166 3.63 9.21 19.71
C ASN A 166 2.53 8.15 19.47
N GLY A 167 2.61 7.42 18.37
CA GLY A 167 1.69 6.32 18.08
C GLY A 167 0.29 6.77 17.63
N TYR A 168 -0.65 5.84 17.63
CA TYR A 168 -2.03 6.02 17.19
C TYR A 168 -2.95 4.97 17.84
N PRO A 169 -4.27 5.15 17.85
CA PRO A 169 -5.17 4.23 18.53
C PRO A 169 -5.60 3.01 17.70
N VAL A 170 -6.01 1.96 18.42
CA VAL A 170 -6.82 0.86 17.87
C VAL A 170 -8.25 1.02 18.36
N ILE A 171 -9.20 0.98 17.42
CA ILE A 171 -10.62 0.97 17.70
C ILE A 171 -11.13 -0.47 17.61
N SER A 172 -11.55 -1.02 18.74
CA SER A 172 -12.23 -2.30 18.82
C SER A 172 -13.70 -2.15 18.49
N VAL A 173 -14.20 -2.99 17.58
CA VAL A 173 -15.58 -2.97 17.08
C VAL A 173 -16.24 -4.28 17.46
N LYS A 174 -17.30 -4.18 18.26
CA LYS A 174 -18.10 -5.32 18.74
C LYS A 174 -19.56 -5.12 18.36
N SER A 175 -20.32 -6.21 18.28
CA SER A 175 -21.75 -6.17 18.00
C SER A 175 -22.52 -6.87 19.11
N LYS A 176 -23.35 -6.11 19.83
CA LYS A 176 -24.19 -6.62 20.91
C LYS A 176 -25.61 -6.15 20.70
N ASP A 177 -26.56 -7.08 20.65
CA ASP A 177 -28.00 -6.79 20.49
C ASP A 177 -28.29 -5.86 19.29
N ASP A 178 -27.62 -6.11 18.16
CA ASP A 178 -27.67 -5.30 16.92
C ASP A 178 -27.16 -3.85 17.07
N ILE A 179 -26.48 -3.52 18.16
CA ILE A 179 -25.77 -2.26 18.38
C ILE A 179 -24.28 -2.46 18.15
N LEU A 180 -23.67 -1.56 17.37
CA LEU A 180 -22.22 -1.49 17.22
C LEU A 180 -21.61 -0.73 18.39
N GLU A 181 -20.72 -1.39 19.13
CA GLU A 181 -19.95 -0.81 20.22
C GLU A 181 -18.53 -0.53 19.72
N PHE A 182 -18.10 0.73 19.88
CA PHE A 182 -16.75 1.18 19.57
C PHE A 182 -15.99 1.44 20.87
N GLU A 183 -14.84 0.80 21.01
CA GLU A 183 -14.00 0.92 22.19
C GLU A 183 -12.57 1.26 21.75
N GLN A 184 -12.06 2.42 22.16
CA GLN A 184 -10.63 2.66 22.10
C GLN A 184 -10.00 1.81 23.20
N ASP A 185 -9.19 0.82 22.82
CA ASP A 185 -8.57 -0.10 23.77
C ASP A 185 -7.80 0.71 24.84
N LEU A 186 -7.97 0.41 26.13
CA LEU A 186 -7.31 1.10 27.25
C LEU A 186 -5.78 0.99 27.20
N LYS A 187 -5.22 0.13 26.33
CA LYS A 187 -3.82 0.17 25.86
C LYS A 187 -3.63 1.17 24.72
N SER A 188 -4.18 2.36 24.86
CA SER A 188 -4.65 3.18 23.74
C SER A 188 -3.58 3.63 22.74
N GLN A 189 -2.29 3.57 23.08
CA GLN A 189 -1.21 3.68 22.10
C GLN A 189 -0.93 2.33 21.44
N PHE A 190 -1.25 2.18 20.15
CA PHE A 190 -0.79 1.03 19.38
C PHE A 190 0.73 1.06 19.27
N LEU A 191 1.36 0.24 20.10
CA LEU A 191 2.77 -0.09 19.98
C LEU A 191 2.84 -1.50 19.45
N SER A 192 3.67 -1.75 18.43
CA SER A 192 3.97 -3.10 17.99
C SER A 192 4.48 -3.95 19.16
N SER A 193 5.07 -3.33 20.20
CA SER A 193 5.49 -3.93 21.47
C SER A 193 4.36 -4.37 22.40
N GLY A 194 3.09 -4.18 22.07
CA GLY A 194 1.94 -4.61 22.88
C GLY A 194 1.91 -4.02 24.31
N LEU A 195 2.81 -3.07 24.61
CA LEU A 195 2.87 -2.37 25.89
C LEU A 195 1.78 -1.29 25.94
N CYS A 196 1.27 -1.04 27.14
CA CYS A 196 0.26 0.00 27.37
C CYS A 196 0.92 1.37 27.30
N GLY A 197 0.36 2.28 26.48
CA GLY A 197 0.70 3.70 26.50
C GLY A 197 -0.45 4.54 27.02
N ASP A 198 -0.13 5.66 27.67
CA ASP A 198 -1.10 6.59 28.24
C ASP A 198 -1.51 7.63 27.19
N GLY A 199 -2.59 7.40 26.45
CA GLY A 199 -3.10 8.43 25.55
C GLY A 199 -4.49 8.15 25.02
N LEU A 200 -5.49 8.93 25.40
CA LEU A 200 -6.75 8.95 24.66
C LEU A 200 -6.60 9.87 23.44
N TRP A 201 -7.30 9.56 22.35
CA TRP A 201 -7.40 10.41 21.16
C TRP A 201 -8.85 10.72 20.86
N ILE A 202 -9.11 11.94 20.40
CA ILE A 202 -10.36 12.27 19.71
C ILE A 202 -10.26 11.72 18.28
N VAL A 203 -10.99 10.63 18.01
CA VAL A 203 -10.94 9.89 16.74
C VAL A 203 -12.21 10.15 15.91
N PRO A 204 -12.10 10.73 14.69
CA PRO A 204 -13.22 10.84 13.78
C PRO A 204 -13.46 9.47 13.12
N ILE A 205 -14.56 8.82 13.47
CA ILE A 205 -14.91 7.48 12.99
C ILE A 205 -15.80 7.60 11.75
N THR A 206 -15.43 6.90 10.68
CA THR A 206 -16.27 6.65 9.52
C THR A 206 -16.63 5.17 9.45
N ASN A 207 -17.85 4.83 9.04
CA ASN A 207 -18.27 3.43 8.86
C ASN A 207 -19.25 3.26 7.69
N GLU A 208 -19.07 2.17 6.94
CA GLU A 208 -20.00 1.69 5.92
C GLU A 208 -20.61 0.37 6.40
N GLU A 209 -21.93 0.25 6.28
CA GLU A 209 -22.68 -0.93 6.66
C GLU A 209 -23.65 -1.34 5.57
N LYS A 210 -23.81 -2.65 5.38
CA LYS A 210 -24.84 -3.23 4.51
C LYS A 210 -25.77 -4.11 5.34
N CYS A 211 -27.03 -3.72 5.45
CA CYS A 211 -28.02 -4.35 6.34
C CYS A 211 -28.93 -5.40 5.67
N ASP A 212 -28.42 -6.12 4.66
CA ASP A 212 -29.15 -7.21 4.00
C ASP A 212 -28.87 -8.58 4.69
N GLU A 213 -29.30 -9.71 4.07
CA GLU A 213 -29.01 -11.09 4.55
C GLU A 213 -27.51 -11.37 4.84
N HIS A 214 -26.62 -10.51 4.35
CA HIS A 214 -25.18 -10.57 4.52
C HIS A 214 -24.67 -9.34 5.29
N PHE A 215 -25.16 -9.12 6.51
CA PHE A 215 -24.70 -8.00 7.34
C PHE A 215 -23.18 -7.98 7.50
N TRP A 216 -22.54 -6.88 7.13
CA TRP A 216 -21.13 -6.58 7.41
C TRP A 216 -20.96 -5.08 7.68
N VAL A 217 -19.91 -4.74 8.43
CA VAL A 217 -19.52 -3.37 8.74
C VAL A 217 -18.03 -3.18 8.47
N LYS A 218 -17.69 -2.08 7.80
CA LYS A 218 -16.32 -1.62 7.59
C LYS A 218 -16.16 -0.25 8.25
N VAL A 219 -15.27 -0.16 9.22
CA VAL A 219 -14.90 1.08 9.92
C VAL A 219 -13.60 1.63 9.33
N ASN A 220 -13.40 2.94 9.38
CA ASN A 220 -12.31 3.68 8.74
C ASN A 220 -12.37 3.57 7.21
N ILE A 221 -13.48 4.02 6.62
CA ILE A 221 -13.73 3.96 5.16
C ILE A 221 -12.55 4.61 4.41
N GLU A 222 -12.05 3.94 3.37
CA GLU A 222 -10.93 4.39 2.54
C GLU A 222 -9.64 4.71 3.33
N GLN A 223 -9.50 4.19 4.56
CA GLN A 223 -8.38 4.49 5.45
C GLN A 223 -8.20 6.01 5.68
N SER A 224 -9.30 6.75 5.74
CA SER A 224 -9.28 8.22 5.88
C SER A 224 -8.74 8.70 7.24
N GLY A 225 -8.84 7.87 8.27
CA GLY A 225 -8.37 8.16 9.62
C GLY A 225 -7.06 7.45 9.94
N PHE A 226 -6.21 8.12 10.74
CA PHE A 226 -4.93 7.56 11.19
C PHE A 226 -5.11 6.66 12.43
N TYR A 227 -5.84 5.57 12.29
CA TYR A 227 -6.09 4.59 13.36
C TYR A 227 -6.33 3.21 12.75
N ARG A 228 -6.20 2.16 13.57
CA ARG A 228 -6.45 0.77 13.16
C ARG A 228 -7.75 0.25 13.73
N VAL A 229 -8.35 -0.73 13.07
CA VAL A 229 -9.61 -1.34 13.53
C VAL A 229 -9.42 -2.81 13.88
N LYS A 230 -9.86 -3.20 15.08
CA LYS A 230 -9.93 -4.59 15.54
C LYS A 230 -11.39 -5.03 15.61
N TYR A 231 -11.77 -6.02 14.81
CA TYR A 231 -13.13 -6.55 14.80
C TYR A 231 -13.25 -7.77 15.70
N GLU A 232 -14.40 -7.95 16.35
CA GLU A 232 -14.76 -9.25 16.95
C GLU A 232 -14.85 -10.35 15.87
N ASP A 233 -14.65 -11.61 16.27
CA ASP A 233 -14.55 -12.74 15.33
C ASP A 233 -15.76 -12.89 14.40
N LYS A 234 -16.97 -12.63 14.92
CA LYS A 234 -18.22 -12.69 14.15
C LYS A 234 -18.26 -11.61 13.06
N LEU A 235 -17.89 -10.37 13.38
CA LEU A 235 -17.80 -9.27 12.41
C LEU A 235 -16.66 -9.52 11.41
N ALA A 236 -15.51 -9.98 11.87
CA ALA A 236 -14.38 -10.33 11.00
C ALA A 236 -14.75 -11.43 9.99
N ALA A 237 -15.52 -12.45 10.40
CA ALA A 237 -16.02 -13.49 9.50
C ALA A 237 -16.98 -12.94 8.43
N ARG A 238 -17.86 -12.00 8.80
CA ARG A 238 -18.76 -11.31 7.88
C ARG A 238 -17.99 -10.44 6.88
N LEU A 239 -17.00 -9.70 7.37
CA LEU A 239 -16.13 -8.86 6.55
C LEU A 239 -15.33 -9.68 5.52
N ARG A 240 -14.83 -10.86 5.91
CA ARG A 240 -14.20 -11.81 4.98
C ARG A 240 -15.12 -12.22 3.83
N LYS A 241 -16.40 -12.51 4.11
CA LYS A 241 -17.39 -12.82 3.06
C LYS A 241 -17.66 -11.64 2.12
N ALA A 242 -17.68 -10.42 2.68
CA ALA A 242 -17.86 -9.20 1.90
C ALA A 242 -16.67 -8.96 0.94
N ILE A 243 -15.44 -9.21 1.40
CA ILE A 243 -14.22 -9.17 0.59
C ILE A 243 -14.28 -10.24 -0.51
N GLU A 244 -14.62 -11.48 -0.18
CA GLU A 244 -14.75 -12.59 -1.15
C GLU A 244 -15.81 -12.30 -2.23
N SER A 245 -16.89 -11.61 -1.84
CA SER A 245 -17.98 -11.17 -2.73
C SER A 245 -17.66 -9.85 -3.46
N ASN A 246 -16.45 -9.30 -3.27
CA ASN A 246 -15.97 -8.05 -3.85
C ASN A 246 -16.91 -6.85 -3.59
N CYS A 247 -17.46 -6.77 -2.38
CA CYS A 247 -18.34 -5.67 -1.95
C CYS A 247 -17.59 -4.44 -1.44
N LEU A 248 -16.29 -4.54 -1.17
CA LEU A 248 -15.45 -3.46 -0.64
C LEU A 248 -14.59 -2.83 -1.73
N SER A 249 -14.23 -1.56 -1.55
CA SER A 249 -13.24 -0.88 -2.41
C SER A 249 -11.85 -1.51 -2.26
N ALA A 250 -10.96 -1.20 -3.20
CA ALA A 250 -9.56 -1.63 -3.12
C ALA A 250 -8.86 -1.10 -1.85
N THR A 251 -9.08 0.16 -1.51
CA THR A 251 -8.50 0.79 -0.31
C THR A 251 -9.00 0.15 0.98
N ASP A 252 -10.30 -0.18 1.05
CA ASP A 252 -10.85 -0.83 2.24
C ASP A 252 -10.37 -2.27 2.37
N LYS A 253 -10.27 -3.02 1.26
CA LYS A 253 -9.62 -4.33 1.20
C LYS A 253 -8.17 -4.26 1.71
N PHE A 254 -7.37 -3.33 1.17
CA PHE A 254 -6.01 -3.06 1.65
C PHE A 254 -5.98 -2.78 3.15
N GLY A 255 -6.87 -1.92 3.62
CA GLY A 255 -6.95 -1.49 5.01
C GLY A 255 -7.23 -2.63 5.98
N VAL A 256 -8.19 -3.50 5.65
CA VAL A 256 -8.51 -4.69 6.48
C VAL A 256 -7.31 -5.64 6.57
N LEU A 257 -6.60 -5.84 5.45
CA LEU A 257 -5.39 -6.66 5.42
C LEU A 257 -4.24 -6.03 6.22
N ASP A 258 -4.02 -4.72 6.09
CA ASP A 258 -2.97 -4.00 6.82
C ASP A 258 -3.22 -4.01 8.33
N ASP A 259 -4.46 -3.74 8.76
CA ASP A 259 -4.86 -3.75 10.17
C ASP A 259 -4.72 -5.14 10.78
N THR A 260 -5.23 -6.17 10.11
CA THR A 260 -5.12 -7.56 10.61
C THR A 260 -3.66 -8.01 10.69
N TYR A 261 -2.83 -7.62 9.71
CA TYR A 261 -1.39 -7.90 9.77
C TYR A 261 -0.72 -7.20 10.96
N ALA A 262 -0.99 -5.91 11.15
CA ALA A 262 -0.41 -5.16 12.26
C ALA A 262 -0.85 -5.72 13.63
N LEU A 263 -2.13 -6.06 13.79
CA LEU A 263 -2.66 -6.69 14.99
C LEU A 263 -2.04 -8.08 15.23
N CYS A 264 -1.75 -8.83 14.17
CA CYS A 264 -1.05 -10.10 14.28
C CYS A 264 0.40 -9.93 14.76
N VAL A 265 1.14 -8.96 14.21
CA VAL A 265 2.51 -8.62 14.66
C VAL A 265 2.54 -8.16 16.11
N ALA A 266 1.50 -7.45 16.56
CA ALA A 266 1.33 -7.03 17.94
C ALA A 266 0.90 -8.17 18.90
N CYS A 267 0.70 -9.40 18.39
CA CYS A 267 0.14 -10.53 19.11
C CYS A 267 -1.28 -10.29 19.67
N GLU A 268 -2.02 -9.34 19.09
CA GLU A 268 -3.40 -9.00 19.46
C GLU A 268 -4.44 -9.82 18.67
N GLN A 269 -4.00 -10.48 17.59
CA GLN A 269 -4.75 -11.46 16.81
C GLN A 269 -3.85 -12.65 16.43
N PRO A 270 -4.38 -13.87 16.36
CA PRO A 270 -3.59 -15.05 16.00
C PRO A 270 -3.26 -15.08 14.50
N LEU A 271 -2.14 -15.70 14.15
CA LEU A 271 -1.69 -15.87 12.76
C LEU A 271 -2.70 -16.66 11.93
N SER A 272 -3.38 -17.64 12.53
CA SER A 272 -4.48 -18.36 11.91
C SER A 272 -5.60 -17.45 11.39
N SER A 273 -5.90 -16.34 12.08
CA SER A 273 -6.90 -15.36 11.62
C SER A 273 -6.40 -14.57 10.41
N LEU A 274 -5.14 -14.15 10.41
CA LEU A 274 -4.51 -13.48 9.27
C LEU A 274 -4.47 -14.38 8.03
N LEU A 275 -4.03 -15.64 8.16
CA LEU A 275 -3.99 -16.58 7.04
C LEU A 275 -5.39 -16.85 6.46
N SER A 276 -6.39 -16.96 7.34
CA SER A 276 -7.79 -17.14 6.92
C SER A 276 -8.38 -15.90 6.24
N LEU A 277 -7.88 -14.70 6.56
CA LEU A 277 -8.20 -13.48 5.83
C LEU A 277 -7.47 -13.44 4.48
N MET A 278 -6.19 -13.80 4.44
CA MET A 278 -5.43 -13.85 3.19
C MET A 278 -6.08 -14.80 2.18
N ASP A 279 -6.66 -15.92 2.63
CA ASP A 279 -7.34 -16.90 1.76
C ASP A 279 -8.49 -16.31 0.91
N VAL A 280 -9.17 -15.25 1.38
CA VAL A 280 -10.27 -14.65 0.61
C VAL A 280 -9.79 -13.75 -0.53
N TYR A 281 -8.49 -13.44 -0.61
CA TYR A 281 -7.89 -12.60 -1.66
C TYR A 281 -7.41 -13.38 -2.89
N ARG A 282 -7.69 -14.69 -3.01
CA ARG A 282 -7.23 -15.54 -4.14
C ARG A 282 -7.56 -15.00 -5.54
N LYS A 283 -8.64 -14.22 -5.66
CA LYS A 283 -9.09 -13.65 -6.94
C LYS A 283 -8.75 -12.17 -7.10
N GLU A 284 -7.91 -11.63 -6.24
CA GLU A 284 -7.56 -10.21 -6.25
C GLU A 284 -6.70 -9.86 -7.48
N LEU A 285 -7.02 -8.71 -8.08
CA LEU A 285 -6.34 -8.17 -9.26
C LEU A 285 -5.92 -6.71 -9.07
N ASP A 286 -6.42 -6.03 -8.05
CA ASP A 286 -6.03 -4.65 -7.75
C ASP A 286 -4.56 -4.58 -7.30
N PHE A 287 -3.80 -3.67 -7.91
CA PHE A 287 -2.36 -3.52 -7.63
C PHE A 287 -2.04 -3.23 -6.17
N ILE A 288 -2.79 -2.31 -5.53
CA ILE A 288 -2.48 -1.86 -4.17
C ILE A 288 -2.71 -3.01 -3.19
N VAL A 289 -3.82 -3.73 -3.37
CA VAL A 289 -4.16 -4.89 -2.54
C VAL A 289 -3.19 -6.05 -2.78
N LEU A 290 -2.86 -6.36 -4.04
CA LEU A 290 -1.91 -7.42 -4.39
C LEU A 290 -0.51 -7.14 -3.85
N SER A 291 0.00 -5.92 -4.01
CA SER A 291 1.33 -5.54 -3.52
C SER A 291 1.41 -5.71 -2.00
N LYS A 292 0.36 -5.29 -1.28
CA LYS A 292 0.25 -5.51 0.17
C LYS A 292 0.18 -7.00 0.52
N LEU A 293 -0.63 -7.77 -0.19
CA LEU A 293 -0.77 -9.21 0.03
C LEU A 293 0.56 -9.94 -0.14
N ILE A 294 1.29 -9.66 -1.22
CA ILE A 294 2.62 -10.20 -1.51
C ILE A 294 3.60 -9.82 -0.40
N ASN A 295 3.59 -8.55 0.05
CA ASN A 295 4.43 -8.11 1.15
C ASN A 295 4.15 -8.89 2.44
N VAL A 296 2.86 -9.08 2.79
CA VAL A 296 2.46 -9.89 3.94
C VAL A 296 2.89 -11.34 3.77
N CYS A 297 2.74 -11.94 2.58
CA CYS A 297 3.24 -13.30 2.30
C CYS A 297 4.73 -13.42 2.61
N TYR A 298 5.57 -12.48 2.18
CA TYR A 298 7.00 -12.52 2.48
C TYR A 298 7.29 -12.42 3.99
N LYS A 299 6.61 -11.51 4.70
CA LYS A 299 6.81 -11.32 6.15
C LYS A 299 6.33 -12.52 6.97
N VAL A 300 5.19 -13.09 6.59
CA VAL A 300 4.65 -14.30 7.24
C VAL A 300 5.51 -15.52 6.91
N PHE A 301 5.94 -15.68 5.66
CA PHE A 301 6.86 -16.76 5.27
C PHE A 301 8.11 -16.79 6.14
N GLU A 302 8.69 -15.61 6.32
CA GLU A 302 9.89 -15.40 7.11
C GLU A 302 9.68 -15.79 8.59
N ILE A 303 8.69 -15.20 9.26
CA ILE A 303 8.46 -15.42 10.68
C ILE A 303 8.02 -16.85 10.99
N SER A 304 7.17 -17.44 10.12
CA SER A 304 6.66 -18.80 10.31
C SER A 304 7.76 -19.84 10.15
N GLY A 305 8.74 -19.61 9.27
CA GLY A 305 9.87 -20.51 9.12
C GLY A 305 10.81 -20.53 10.33
N ASP A 306 10.91 -19.43 11.07
CA ASP A 306 11.61 -19.37 12.37
C ASP A 306 10.81 -20.02 13.50
N ALA A 307 9.49 -19.86 13.46
CA ALA A 307 8.61 -20.39 14.50
C ALA A 307 8.42 -21.90 14.39
N ILE A 308 8.05 -22.39 13.19
CA ILE A 308 7.66 -23.77 12.91
C ILE A 308 8.25 -24.20 11.54
N PRO A 309 9.52 -24.66 11.49
CA PRO A 309 10.19 -25.02 10.23
C PRO A 309 9.45 -26.05 9.37
N ASP A 310 8.72 -26.97 10.00
CA ASP A 310 7.94 -28.01 9.30
C ASP A 310 6.81 -27.43 8.43
N LEU A 311 6.36 -26.20 8.71
CA LEU A 311 5.28 -25.51 8.01
C LEU A 311 5.73 -24.89 6.68
N VAL A 312 7.03 -24.69 6.48
CA VAL A 312 7.61 -23.84 5.43
C VAL A 312 7.15 -24.24 4.03
N ASN A 313 7.06 -25.54 3.75
CA ASN A 313 6.67 -26.03 2.43
C ASN A 313 5.17 -25.88 2.18
N ASP A 314 4.33 -26.22 3.15
CA ASP A 314 2.87 -26.06 3.04
C ASP A 314 2.51 -24.58 2.91
N LEU A 315 3.20 -23.70 3.65
CA LEU A 315 3.00 -22.25 3.59
C LEU A 315 3.42 -21.67 2.24
N LYS A 316 4.55 -22.10 1.67
CA LYS A 316 4.92 -21.76 0.29
C LYS A 316 3.84 -22.18 -0.70
N GLN A 317 3.32 -23.40 -0.57
CA GLN A 317 2.29 -23.89 -1.47
C GLN A 317 0.99 -23.08 -1.35
N PHE A 318 0.60 -22.69 -0.13
CA PHE A 318 -0.52 -21.78 0.09
C PHE A 318 -0.29 -20.43 -0.63
N PHE A 319 0.85 -19.77 -0.42
CA PHE A 319 1.15 -18.49 -1.06
C PHE A 319 1.28 -18.57 -2.58
N ILE A 320 1.78 -19.69 -3.11
CA ILE A 320 1.75 -19.96 -4.55
C ILE A 320 0.29 -19.98 -5.02
N ASN A 321 -0.56 -20.83 -4.42
CA ASN A 321 -1.96 -20.95 -4.84
C ASN A 321 -2.72 -19.62 -4.72
N LEU A 322 -2.40 -18.82 -3.71
CA LEU A 322 -2.97 -17.50 -3.49
C LEU A 322 -2.71 -16.53 -4.66
N LEU A 323 -1.56 -16.66 -5.32
CA LEU A 323 -1.11 -15.75 -6.39
C LEU A 323 -1.28 -16.31 -7.80
N LEU A 324 -1.62 -17.61 -7.93
CA LEU A 324 -1.73 -18.27 -9.23
C LEU A 324 -2.79 -17.61 -10.13
N PHE A 325 -3.98 -17.32 -9.60
CA PHE A 325 -5.04 -16.71 -10.38
C PHE A 325 -4.61 -15.38 -11.01
N SER A 326 -4.00 -14.49 -10.22
CA SER A 326 -3.51 -13.19 -10.71
C SER A 326 -2.41 -13.38 -11.76
N SER A 327 -1.51 -14.36 -11.58
CA SER A 327 -0.46 -14.66 -12.55
C SER A 327 -1.01 -15.19 -13.89
N GLU A 328 -2.05 -16.02 -13.84
CA GLU A 328 -2.71 -16.57 -15.02
C GLU A 328 -3.49 -15.51 -15.79
N LYS A 329 -4.07 -14.53 -15.08
CA LYS A 329 -4.77 -13.40 -15.68
C LYS A 329 -3.82 -12.40 -16.33
N SER A 330 -2.69 -12.11 -15.71
CA SER A 330 -1.73 -11.14 -16.25
C SER A 330 -0.86 -11.70 -17.38
N GLY A 331 -0.44 -12.98 -17.29
CA GLY A 331 0.51 -13.58 -18.25
C GLY A 331 1.89 -12.91 -18.22
N TRP A 332 2.89 -13.48 -18.88
CA TRP A 332 4.27 -12.93 -18.90
C TRP A 332 4.46 -11.75 -19.84
N GLU A 333 3.65 -11.69 -20.90
CA GLU A 333 3.79 -10.73 -21.98
C GLU A 333 3.08 -9.42 -21.63
N SER A 334 3.63 -8.30 -22.12
CA SER A 334 2.99 -7.00 -22.02
C SER A 334 1.68 -6.99 -22.81
N ILE A 335 0.63 -6.46 -22.20
CA ILE A 335 -0.70 -6.38 -22.82
C ILE A 335 -0.85 -4.98 -23.42
N PRO A 336 -1.13 -4.83 -24.73
CA PRO A 336 -1.32 -3.52 -25.34
C PRO A 336 -2.44 -2.72 -24.67
N GLY A 337 -2.15 -1.48 -24.26
CA GLY A 337 -3.13 -0.59 -23.61
C GLY A 337 -3.41 -0.90 -22.14
N GLU A 338 -2.66 -1.81 -21.50
CA GLU A 338 -2.78 -2.03 -20.06
C GLU A 338 -2.32 -0.82 -19.25
N SER A 339 -2.87 -0.67 -18.04
CA SER A 339 -2.43 0.37 -17.12
C SER A 339 -1.00 0.09 -16.64
N HIS A 340 -0.25 1.15 -16.33
CA HIS A 340 1.09 1.00 -15.74
C HIS A 340 1.07 0.18 -14.44
N LEU A 341 0.03 0.33 -13.61
CA LEU A 341 -0.12 -0.42 -12.37
C LEU A 341 -0.29 -1.93 -12.61
N ASN A 342 -1.01 -2.33 -13.66
CA ASN A 342 -1.16 -3.74 -14.02
C ASN A 342 0.19 -4.36 -14.45
N ALA A 343 1.00 -3.59 -15.18
CA ALA A 343 2.34 -4.01 -15.58
C ALA A 343 3.27 -4.21 -14.36
N LEU A 344 3.19 -3.31 -13.37
CA LEU A 344 3.90 -3.46 -12.09
C LEU A 344 3.41 -4.67 -11.29
N SER A 345 2.09 -4.86 -11.15
CA SER A 345 1.50 -6.05 -10.52
C SER A 345 2.04 -7.34 -11.11
N ARG A 346 2.13 -7.41 -12.44
CA ARG A 346 2.65 -8.58 -13.15
C ARG A 346 4.07 -8.91 -12.71
N GLY A 347 4.96 -7.90 -12.66
CA GLY A 347 6.33 -8.07 -12.20
C GLY A 347 6.42 -8.59 -10.75
N GLU A 348 5.64 -8.00 -9.84
CA GLU A 348 5.61 -8.41 -8.42
C GLU A 348 5.09 -9.83 -8.22
N VAL A 349 4.01 -10.20 -8.91
CA VAL A 349 3.41 -11.54 -8.81
C VAL A 349 4.39 -12.61 -9.29
N PHE A 350 5.03 -12.43 -10.44
CA PHE A 350 6.00 -13.42 -10.94
C PHE A 350 7.25 -13.50 -10.07
N LEU A 351 7.73 -12.37 -9.55
CA LEU A 351 8.83 -12.37 -8.60
C LEU A 351 8.48 -13.16 -7.33
N ALA A 352 7.26 -12.98 -6.81
CA ALA A 352 6.77 -13.74 -5.66
C ALA A 352 6.68 -15.23 -5.95
N LEU A 353 6.10 -15.64 -7.08
CA LEU A 353 6.02 -17.03 -7.48
C LEU A 353 7.39 -17.70 -7.64
N VAL A 354 8.37 -17.00 -8.24
CA VAL A 354 9.75 -17.48 -8.33
C VAL A 354 10.35 -17.64 -6.92
N THR A 355 10.15 -16.66 -6.05
CA THR A 355 10.72 -16.63 -4.69
C THR A 355 10.14 -17.73 -3.80
N PHE A 356 8.83 -18.01 -3.90
CA PHE A 356 8.17 -19.10 -3.18
C PHE A 356 8.44 -20.48 -3.80
N GLY A 357 9.03 -20.53 -5.00
CA GLY A 357 9.51 -21.78 -5.60
C GLY A 357 8.53 -22.44 -6.55
N HIS A 358 7.64 -21.70 -7.20
CA HIS A 358 6.72 -22.27 -8.19
C HIS A 358 7.48 -22.77 -9.44
N ASP A 359 7.57 -24.09 -9.61
CA ASP A 359 8.42 -24.73 -10.62
C ASP A 359 8.14 -24.29 -12.06
N LYS A 360 6.87 -24.15 -12.44
CA LYS A 360 6.48 -23.74 -13.79
C LYS A 360 7.00 -22.33 -14.08
N THR A 361 6.77 -21.40 -13.14
CA THR A 361 7.25 -20.01 -13.26
C THR A 361 8.77 -19.95 -13.27
N LYS A 362 9.47 -20.70 -12.41
CA LYS A 362 10.93 -20.75 -12.38
C LYS A 362 11.53 -21.21 -13.71
N LYS A 363 11.00 -22.30 -14.28
CA LYS A 363 11.49 -22.84 -15.57
C LYS A 363 11.31 -21.83 -16.69
N GLU A 364 10.13 -21.22 -16.79
CA GLU A 364 9.84 -20.17 -17.77
C GLU A 364 10.76 -18.94 -17.60
N ALA A 365 10.96 -18.50 -16.36
CA ALA A 365 11.82 -17.36 -16.04
C ALA A 365 13.28 -17.59 -16.47
N VAL A 366 13.82 -18.80 -16.24
CA VAL A 366 15.17 -19.19 -16.69
C VAL A 366 15.26 -19.25 -18.22
N GLN A 367 14.23 -19.78 -18.91
CA GLN A 367 14.19 -19.81 -20.37
C GLN A 367 14.18 -18.39 -20.97
N ARG A 368 13.39 -17.47 -20.39
CA ARG A 368 13.35 -16.07 -20.82
C ARG A 368 14.68 -15.35 -20.54
N PHE A 369 15.36 -15.66 -19.44
CA PHE A 369 16.71 -15.14 -19.20
C PHE A 369 17.72 -15.64 -20.24
N GLN A 370 17.66 -16.92 -20.63
CA GLN A 370 18.51 -17.45 -21.71
C GLN A 370 18.24 -16.74 -23.04
N ALA A 371 16.98 -16.42 -23.35
CA ALA A 371 16.64 -15.62 -24.51
C ALA A 371 17.28 -14.21 -24.45
N LEU A 372 17.27 -13.56 -23.28
CA LEU A 372 17.93 -12.26 -23.07
C LEU A 372 19.45 -12.33 -23.31
N LEU A 373 20.11 -13.41 -22.89
CA LEU A 373 21.55 -13.57 -23.13
C LEU A 373 21.90 -13.74 -24.62
N ASN A 374 20.99 -14.31 -25.40
CA ASN A 374 21.16 -14.48 -26.84
C ASN A 374 20.81 -13.21 -27.63
N ASP A 375 19.78 -12.49 -27.19
CA ASP A 375 19.30 -11.24 -27.78
C ASP A 375 18.88 -10.27 -26.66
N GLN A 376 19.70 -9.25 -26.41
CA GLN A 376 19.45 -8.25 -25.37
C GLN A 376 18.16 -7.42 -25.62
N ASN A 377 17.68 -7.39 -26.88
CA ASN A 377 16.47 -6.68 -27.27
C ASN A 377 15.23 -7.59 -27.35
N THR A 378 15.30 -8.81 -26.82
CA THR A 378 14.21 -9.78 -26.92
C THR A 378 12.91 -9.23 -26.31
N PRO A 379 11.75 -9.33 -27.02
CA PRO A 379 10.45 -8.96 -26.46
C PRO A 379 9.96 -10.00 -25.43
N LEU A 380 10.62 -11.15 -25.33
CA LEU A 380 10.24 -12.23 -24.41
C LEU A 380 10.48 -11.88 -22.94
N LEU A 381 11.19 -10.80 -22.62
CA LEU A 381 11.43 -10.40 -21.24
C LEU A 381 11.30 -8.88 -21.08
N SER A 382 10.09 -8.46 -20.71
CA SER A 382 9.76 -7.07 -20.41
C SER A 382 10.50 -6.55 -19.19
N ALA A 383 10.69 -5.23 -19.11
CA ALA A 383 11.38 -4.58 -17.99
C ALA A 383 10.81 -4.97 -16.62
N ASP A 384 9.48 -5.08 -16.52
CA ASP A 384 8.77 -5.42 -15.28
C ASP A 384 9.06 -6.86 -14.79
N THR A 385 9.30 -7.79 -15.72
CA THR A 385 9.47 -9.22 -15.41
C THR A 385 10.93 -9.67 -15.35
N ARG A 386 11.89 -8.82 -15.78
CA ARG A 386 13.33 -9.08 -15.72
C ARG A 386 13.80 -9.49 -14.33
N LYS A 387 13.31 -8.82 -13.28
CA LYS A 387 13.70 -9.12 -11.90
C LYS A 387 13.36 -10.56 -11.51
N ALA A 388 12.19 -11.07 -11.91
CA ALA A 388 11.81 -12.46 -11.65
C ALA A 388 12.76 -13.45 -12.34
N ALA A 389 13.19 -13.14 -13.57
CA ALA A 389 14.16 -13.94 -14.32
C ALA A 389 15.55 -13.95 -13.67
N TYR A 390 16.06 -12.79 -13.26
CA TYR A 390 17.35 -12.66 -12.57
C TYR A 390 17.38 -13.47 -11.28
N ILE A 391 16.33 -13.36 -10.46
CA ILE A 391 16.21 -14.11 -9.22
C ILE A 391 16.10 -15.62 -9.51
N ALA A 392 15.29 -16.04 -10.49
CA ALA A 392 15.13 -17.46 -10.83
C ALA A 392 16.47 -18.12 -11.19
N VAL A 393 17.33 -17.41 -11.91
CA VAL A 393 18.67 -17.87 -12.30
C VAL A 393 19.59 -17.96 -11.08
N LEU A 394 19.63 -16.91 -10.24
CA LEU A 394 20.46 -16.90 -9.04
C LEU A 394 20.07 -17.95 -8.00
N LEU A 395 18.78 -18.30 -7.92
CA LEU A 395 18.30 -19.39 -7.07
C LEU A 395 18.80 -20.78 -7.52
N ASN A 396 19.26 -20.93 -8.77
CA ASN A 396 19.86 -22.16 -9.30
C ASN A 396 21.40 -22.10 -9.37
N THR A 397 21.99 -20.97 -8.96
CA THR A 397 23.44 -20.77 -8.91
C THR A 397 24.02 -21.36 -7.62
N SER A 398 25.24 -21.89 -7.72
CA SER A 398 26.06 -22.31 -6.58
C SER A 398 27.55 -22.13 -6.91
N THR A 399 28.41 -22.37 -5.92
CA THR A 399 29.86 -22.50 -6.11
C THR A 399 30.25 -23.52 -7.17
N THR A 400 29.44 -24.56 -7.38
CA THR A 400 29.65 -25.59 -8.42
C THR A 400 28.99 -25.25 -9.75
N ASN A 401 28.00 -24.36 -9.77
CA ASN A 401 27.31 -23.89 -10.98
C ASN A 401 27.25 -22.35 -10.98
N ARG A 402 28.34 -21.71 -11.43
CA ARG A 402 28.53 -20.25 -11.34
C ARG A 402 27.91 -19.46 -12.48
N ASN A 403 27.49 -20.14 -13.55
CA ASN A 403 27.06 -19.53 -14.81
C ASN A 403 26.04 -18.41 -14.62
N GLY A 404 25.08 -18.58 -13.71
CA GLY A 404 24.04 -17.58 -13.44
C GLY A 404 24.61 -16.27 -12.87
N PHE A 405 25.47 -16.36 -11.86
CA PHE A 405 26.11 -15.19 -11.24
C PHE A 405 27.06 -14.47 -12.21
N GLU A 406 27.86 -15.23 -12.96
CA GLU A 406 28.78 -14.68 -13.95
C GLU A 406 28.04 -13.98 -15.09
N SER A 407 26.90 -14.54 -15.53
CA SER A 407 26.06 -13.92 -16.56
C SER A 407 25.48 -12.58 -16.10
N LEU A 408 25.02 -12.49 -14.85
CA LEU A 408 24.51 -11.22 -14.31
C LEU A 408 25.62 -10.18 -14.16
N LEU A 409 26.81 -10.58 -13.71
CA LEU A 409 27.98 -9.69 -13.65
C LEU A 409 28.38 -9.19 -15.03
N LYS A 410 28.35 -10.06 -16.04
CA LYS A 410 28.60 -9.67 -17.43
C LYS A 410 27.58 -8.63 -17.90
N LEU A 411 26.28 -8.87 -17.70
CA LEU A 411 25.23 -7.89 -18.04
C LEU A 411 25.43 -6.56 -17.31
N TYR A 412 25.85 -6.58 -16.04
CA TYR A 412 26.11 -5.35 -15.29
C TYR A 412 27.28 -4.54 -15.88
N ARG A 413 28.34 -5.23 -16.31
CA ARG A 413 29.54 -4.61 -16.90
C ARG A 413 29.26 -4.08 -18.31
N GLU A 414 28.42 -4.76 -19.07
CA GLU A 414 28.00 -4.37 -20.43
C GLU A 414 26.93 -3.28 -20.44
N ALA A 415 26.16 -3.11 -19.35
CA ALA A 415 25.14 -2.09 -19.26
C ALA A 415 25.74 -0.67 -19.31
N ASP A 416 25.15 0.20 -20.12
CA ASP A 416 25.59 1.60 -20.27
C ASP A 416 24.81 2.55 -19.34
N THR A 417 23.61 2.15 -18.92
CA THR A 417 22.69 3.02 -18.17
C THR A 417 22.55 2.60 -16.70
N VAL A 418 22.24 3.57 -15.84
CA VAL A 418 21.97 3.30 -14.41
C VAL A 418 20.70 2.45 -14.25
N GLN A 419 19.71 2.68 -15.11
CA GLN A 419 18.43 1.98 -15.14
C GLN A 419 18.58 0.48 -15.41
N GLU A 420 19.62 0.07 -16.14
CA GLU A 420 19.94 -1.34 -16.37
C GLU A 420 20.82 -1.94 -15.28
N LYS A 421 21.74 -1.16 -14.73
CA LYS A 421 22.65 -1.59 -13.64
C LYS A 421 21.95 -1.79 -12.31
N GLU A 422 21.06 -0.88 -11.93
CA GLU A 422 20.40 -0.92 -10.62
C GLU A 422 19.62 -2.24 -10.39
N PRO A 423 18.75 -2.71 -11.30
CA PRO A 423 18.03 -3.97 -11.10
C PRO A 423 18.96 -5.19 -10.92
N LEU A 424 20.11 -5.20 -11.61
CA LEU A 424 21.10 -6.27 -11.50
C LEU A 424 21.75 -6.26 -10.11
N LEU A 425 22.19 -5.10 -9.63
CA LEU A 425 22.74 -4.95 -8.28
C LEU A 425 21.70 -5.36 -7.22
N ARG A 426 20.43 -4.98 -7.40
CA ARG A 426 19.34 -5.36 -6.49
C ARG A 426 19.05 -6.86 -6.43
N CYS A 427 19.60 -7.67 -7.33
CA CYS A 427 19.41 -9.11 -7.35
C CYS A 427 20.68 -9.88 -7.02
N ILE A 428 21.88 -9.32 -7.24
CA ILE A 428 23.13 -10.09 -7.31
C ILE A 428 23.46 -10.90 -6.04
N ALA A 429 22.99 -10.44 -4.87
CA ALA A 429 23.15 -11.14 -3.59
C ALA A 429 22.02 -12.14 -3.23
N SER A 430 21.12 -12.47 -4.18
CA SER A 430 19.96 -13.33 -3.94
C SER A 430 20.24 -14.83 -4.02
N CYS A 431 21.50 -15.23 -4.24
CA CYS A 431 21.87 -16.64 -4.26
C CYS A 431 21.76 -17.27 -2.86
N PRO A 432 21.26 -18.52 -2.72
CA PRO A 432 21.24 -19.21 -1.44
C PRO A 432 22.62 -19.74 -1.00
N ASP A 433 23.61 -19.83 -1.89
CA ASP A 433 24.97 -20.30 -1.57
C ASP A 433 25.76 -19.20 -0.81
N PRO A 434 26.18 -19.46 0.45
CA PRO A 434 26.92 -18.51 1.28
C PRO A 434 28.17 -17.91 0.62
N ASN A 435 28.88 -18.69 -0.20
CA ASN A 435 30.13 -18.22 -0.81
C ASN A 435 29.85 -17.25 -1.96
N ILE A 436 28.80 -17.50 -2.76
CA ILE A 436 28.37 -16.57 -3.81
C ILE A 436 27.86 -15.26 -3.20
N VAL A 437 27.14 -15.35 -2.07
CA VAL A 437 26.74 -14.16 -1.30
C VAL A 437 27.96 -13.36 -0.84
N LEU A 438 28.99 -14.03 -0.30
CA LEU A 438 30.23 -13.37 0.11
C LEU A 438 30.92 -12.66 -1.07
N GLU A 439 30.97 -13.29 -2.24
CA GLU A 439 31.49 -12.67 -3.46
C GLU A 439 30.68 -11.43 -3.87
N ALA A 440 29.34 -11.49 -3.80
CA ALA A 440 28.48 -10.35 -4.09
C ALA A 440 28.74 -9.18 -3.11
N LEU A 441 28.92 -9.48 -1.81
CA LEU A 441 29.24 -8.48 -0.79
C LEU A 441 30.63 -7.87 -0.98
N ASN A 442 31.62 -8.66 -1.42
CA ASN A 442 32.93 -8.12 -1.78
C ASN A 442 32.86 -7.24 -3.04
N PHE A 443 32.08 -7.66 -4.05
CA PHE A 443 31.83 -6.88 -5.26
C PHE A 443 31.21 -5.52 -4.95
N MET A 444 30.31 -5.45 -3.96
CA MET A 444 29.72 -4.20 -3.46
C MET A 444 30.76 -3.14 -3.06
N LEU A 445 31.90 -3.53 -2.50
CA LEU A 445 32.96 -2.59 -2.08
C LEU A 445 34.05 -2.38 -3.15
N SER A 446 33.94 -3.06 -4.29
CA SER A 446 34.89 -2.91 -5.39
C SER A 446 34.77 -1.54 -6.08
N GLU A 447 35.79 -1.16 -6.86
CA GLU A 447 35.77 0.06 -7.66
C GLU A 447 34.75 0.01 -8.83
N GLU A 448 34.21 -1.17 -9.15
CA GLU A 448 33.20 -1.34 -10.20
C GLU A 448 31.79 -0.85 -9.78
N VAL A 449 31.53 -0.75 -8.48
CA VAL A 449 30.25 -0.31 -7.92
C VAL A 449 30.41 1.11 -7.39
N ARG A 450 29.53 2.02 -7.82
CA ARG A 450 29.56 3.41 -7.34
C ARG A 450 29.19 3.45 -5.87
N ASP A 451 29.83 4.32 -5.09
CA ASP A 451 29.62 4.41 -3.64
C ASP A 451 28.15 4.65 -3.22
N GLN A 452 27.36 5.33 -4.06
CA GLN A 452 25.93 5.56 -3.83
C GLN A 452 25.04 4.34 -4.15
N ASP A 453 25.53 3.40 -4.96
CA ASP A 453 24.78 2.24 -5.46
C ASP A 453 25.05 0.97 -4.64
N ILE A 454 26.00 1.00 -3.70
CA ILE A 454 26.39 -0.16 -2.87
C ILE A 454 25.20 -0.77 -2.14
N LEU A 455 24.25 0.06 -1.70
CA LEU A 455 23.07 -0.37 -0.94
C LEU A 455 22.14 -1.25 -1.76
N TYR A 456 22.20 -1.16 -3.09
CA TYR A 456 21.42 -2.01 -3.97
C TYR A 456 21.83 -3.46 -3.86
N VAL A 457 23.12 -3.77 -3.67
CA VAL A 457 23.58 -5.16 -3.50
C VAL A 457 22.93 -5.81 -2.28
N LEU A 458 22.84 -5.06 -1.18
CA LEU A 458 22.21 -5.57 0.03
C LEU A 458 20.73 -5.90 -0.19
N ALA A 459 20.04 -5.21 -1.10
CA ALA A 459 18.62 -5.46 -1.40
C ALA A 459 18.33 -6.85 -1.97
N GLY A 460 19.35 -7.50 -2.52
CA GLY A 460 19.25 -8.88 -2.99
C GLY A 460 19.34 -9.93 -1.87
N LEU A 461 19.79 -9.57 -0.65
CA LEU A 461 20.06 -10.54 0.40
C LEU A 461 18.80 -11.30 0.84
N ARG A 462 18.84 -12.63 0.67
CA ARG A 462 17.81 -13.56 1.18
C ARG A 462 18.17 -14.07 2.57
N SER A 463 17.22 -14.76 3.21
CA SER A 463 17.38 -15.33 4.56
C SER A 463 18.70 -16.08 4.76
N GLU A 464 19.09 -16.88 3.77
CA GLU A 464 20.23 -17.78 3.77
C GLU A 464 21.58 -17.03 3.78
N GLY A 465 21.62 -15.82 3.21
CA GLY A 465 22.82 -15.00 3.08
C GLY A 465 23.04 -14.01 4.24
N ARG A 466 22.09 -13.84 5.15
CA ARG A 466 22.13 -12.77 6.16
C ARG A 466 23.20 -12.95 7.22
N GLU A 467 23.46 -14.19 7.65
CA GLU A 467 24.55 -14.45 8.62
C GLU A 467 25.93 -14.25 7.97
N VAL A 468 26.06 -14.55 6.68
CA VAL A 468 27.27 -14.20 5.90
C VAL A 468 27.43 -12.69 5.85
N ALA A 469 26.36 -11.96 5.53
CA ALA A 469 26.37 -10.51 5.48
C ALA A 469 26.70 -9.86 6.84
N TRP A 470 26.19 -10.41 7.94
CA TRP A 470 26.50 -9.93 9.28
C TRP A 470 27.97 -10.14 9.64
N ARG A 471 28.50 -11.35 9.40
CA ARG A 471 29.92 -11.63 9.64
C ARG A 471 30.81 -10.74 8.80
N TRP A 472 30.51 -10.64 7.50
CA TRP A 472 31.21 -9.79 6.56
C TRP A 472 31.19 -8.32 6.98
N LEU A 473 30.05 -7.81 7.50
CA LEU A 473 29.97 -6.46 8.05
C LEU A 473 30.92 -6.27 9.24
N LYS A 474 30.94 -7.21 10.19
CA LYS A 474 31.82 -7.12 11.36
C LYS A 474 33.29 -7.09 10.96
N GLU A 475 33.67 -7.87 9.95
CA GLU A 475 35.04 -7.95 9.43
C GLU A 475 35.44 -6.70 8.63
N ASN A 476 34.50 -6.05 7.95
CA ASN A 476 34.75 -4.88 7.09
C ASN A 476 34.32 -3.55 7.71
N TRP A 477 33.93 -3.54 9.00
CA TRP A 477 33.35 -2.38 9.65
C TRP A 477 34.23 -1.14 9.56
N ASP A 478 35.52 -1.26 9.88
CA ASP A 478 36.43 -0.11 9.89
C ASP A 478 36.63 0.47 8.49
N LEU A 479 36.62 -0.37 7.45
CA LEU A 479 36.67 0.05 6.05
C LEU A 479 35.40 0.80 5.65
N ILE A 480 34.22 0.23 5.97
CA ILE A 480 32.92 0.84 5.66
C ILE A 480 32.77 2.18 6.39
N PHE A 481 33.15 2.22 7.67
CA PHE A 481 33.07 3.41 8.51
C PHE A 481 34.00 4.53 8.04
N SER A 482 35.22 4.19 7.61
CA SER A 482 36.20 5.18 7.11
C SER A 482 35.90 5.66 5.70
N LYS A 483 35.38 4.79 4.82
CA LYS A 483 35.11 5.11 3.42
C LYS A 483 33.83 5.93 3.23
N TYR A 484 32.77 5.64 3.99
CA TYR A 484 31.45 6.23 3.76
C TYR A 484 31.07 7.29 4.79
N GLY A 485 30.60 8.44 4.30
CA GLY A 485 30.13 9.54 5.15
C GLY A 485 28.87 9.18 5.95
N ALA A 486 28.55 10.00 6.96
CA ALA A 486 27.50 9.75 7.93
C ALA A 486 26.12 9.37 7.35
N ILE A 487 25.76 9.90 6.18
CA ILE A 487 24.48 9.64 5.49
C ILE A 487 24.44 8.24 4.88
N LEU A 488 25.46 7.86 4.10
CA LEU A 488 25.54 6.53 3.51
C LEU A 488 25.72 5.47 4.59
N LEU A 489 26.53 5.76 5.62
CA LEU A 489 26.68 4.89 6.78
C LEU A 489 25.34 4.67 7.51
N HIS A 490 24.55 5.74 7.69
CA HIS A 490 23.20 5.64 8.27
C HIS A 490 22.30 4.71 7.46
N GLN A 491 22.24 4.90 6.14
CA GLN A 491 21.41 4.07 5.26
C GLN A 491 21.90 2.61 5.24
N PHE A 492 23.20 2.41 5.18
CA PHE A 492 23.85 1.09 5.18
C PHE A 492 23.52 0.29 6.44
N ILE A 493 23.70 0.91 7.60
CA ILE A 493 23.42 0.29 8.90
C ILE A 493 21.93 0.00 9.03
N THR A 494 21.08 0.95 8.64
CA THR A 494 19.62 0.73 8.64
C THR A 494 19.27 -0.50 7.81
N TYR A 495 19.82 -0.59 6.59
CA TYR A 495 19.50 -1.67 5.67
C TYR A 495 19.99 -3.03 6.17
N ILE A 496 21.25 -3.13 6.62
CA ILE A 496 21.78 -4.39 7.16
C ILE A 496 21.06 -4.78 8.44
N LEU A 497 20.81 -3.86 9.37
CA LEU A 497 20.14 -4.18 10.63
C LEU A 497 18.69 -4.59 10.41
N THR A 498 17.96 -3.89 9.54
CA THR A 498 16.64 -4.34 9.10
C THR A 498 16.76 -5.74 8.51
N LEU A 499 17.64 -6.01 7.54
CA LEU A 499 17.76 -7.35 6.95
C LEU A 499 18.14 -8.44 7.97
N ILE A 500 19.04 -8.17 8.90
CA ILE A 500 19.46 -9.13 9.94
C ILE A 500 18.32 -9.41 10.90
N ALA A 501 17.47 -8.43 11.18
CA ALA A 501 16.29 -8.60 12.02
C ALA A 501 15.24 -9.56 11.44
N HIS A 502 15.47 -10.14 10.28
CA HIS A 502 14.48 -10.87 9.51
C HIS A 502 14.81 -12.38 9.37
N SER A 503 15.89 -12.95 9.89
CA SER A 503 16.40 -14.24 9.39
C SER A 503 15.87 -15.54 10.01
N LEU A 504 15.47 -16.41 9.08
CA LEU A 504 15.37 -17.86 9.14
C LEU A 504 16.75 -18.51 9.39
N ASN A 505 16.92 -19.30 10.45
CA ASN A 505 18.04 -20.25 10.51
C ASN A 505 17.65 -21.61 11.13
N ILE A 506 17.81 -22.66 10.32
CA ILE A 506 17.47 -24.06 10.63
C ILE A 506 18.58 -24.77 11.44
N ILE A 507 19.70 -24.12 11.76
CA ILE A 507 20.77 -24.75 12.52
C ILE A 507 21.18 -23.87 13.72
N LYS A 508 20.53 -24.13 14.86
CA LYS A 508 20.93 -23.85 16.25
C LYS A 508 21.23 -22.40 16.70
N ARG A 509 21.03 -21.37 15.88
CA ARG A 509 20.99 -19.97 16.37
C ARG A 509 19.85 -19.22 15.67
N GLN A 510 18.76 -19.02 16.39
CA GLN A 510 17.62 -18.20 15.95
C GLN A 510 18.09 -16.73 15.95
N PHE A 511 17.87 -16.00 14.87
CA PHE A 511 18.32 -14.59 14.75
C PHE A 511 17.22 -13.60 15.12
N CYS A 512 15.97 -14.00 14.98
CA CYS A 512 14.83 -13.33 15.60
C CYS A 512 14.75 -13.78 17.07
N SER A 513 15.81 -13.52 17.83
CA SER A 513 15.94 -13.94 19.22
C SER A 513 16.49 -12.80 20.08
N ASN A 514 16.23 -12.85 21.38
CA ASN A 514 16.75 -11.84 22.30
C ASN A 514 18.29 -11.87 22.35
N GLU A 515 18.90 -13.04 22.19
CA GLU A 515 20.36 -13.21 22.16
C GLU A 515 20.99 -12.51 20.95
N LYS A 516 20.30 -12.46 19.80
CA LYS A 516 20.80 -11.73 18.63
C LYS A 516 20.70 -10.22 18.82
N ALA A 517 19.63 -9.75 19.46
CA ALA A 517 19.50 -8.35 19.86
C ALA A 517 20.66 -7.95 20.78
N GLU A 518 21.02 -8.80 21.75
CA GLU A 518 22.17 -8.61 22.64
C GLU A 518 23.50 -8.60 21.85
N GLU A 519 23.73 -9.54 20.91
CA GLU A 519 24.95 -9.56 20.07
C GLU A 519 25.11 -8.25 19.28
N ILE A 520 24.01 -7.72 18.72
CA ILE A 520 24.03 -6.46 17.97
C ILE A 520 24.30 -5.29 18.91
N GLU A 521 23.63 -5.24 20.07
CA GLU A 521 23.88 -4.23 21.09
C GLU A 521 25.36 -4.22 21.47
N GLU A 522 25.93 -5.37 21.82
CA GLU A 522 27.35 -5.55 22.17
C GLU A 522 28.30 -5.08 21.07
N PHE A 523 28.04 -5.46 19.81
CA PHE A 523 28.88 -5.04 18.68
C PHE A 523 28.92 -3.51 18.54
N PHE A 524 27.78 -2.85 18.76
CA PHE A 524 27.66 -1.41 18.62
C PHE A 524 28.00 -0.59 19.86
N VAL A 525 28.15 -1.18 21.07
CA VAL A 525 28.46 -0.43 22.32
C VAL A 525 29.60 0.58 22.12
N SER A 526 30.72 0.16 21.50
CA SER A 526 31.88 1.02 21.26
C SER A 526 31.89 1.69 19.88
N ARG A 527 30.85 1.48 19.06
CA ARG A 527 30.76 1.89 17.65
C ARG A 527 29.55 2.79 17.35
N VAL A 528 28.75 3.16 18.35
CA VAL A 528 27.58 4.04 18.16
C VAL A 528 28.03 5.40 17.64
N HIS A 529 27.36 5.88 16.58
CA HIS A 529 27.54 7.24 16.08
C HIS A 529 26.17 7.97 16.04
N PRO A 530 26.12 9.28 16.35
CA PRO A 530 24.87 10.05 16.37
C PRO A 530 24.04 9.94 15.09
N SER A 531 24.69 9.72 13.94
CA SER A 531 24.00 9.59 12.66
C SER A 531 23.05 8.41 12.59
N PHE A 532 23.23 7.32 13.34
CA PHE A 532 22.39 6.12 13.23
C PHE A 532 21.84 5.58 14.57
N THR A 533 22.11 6.25 15.70
CA THR A 533 21.67 5.81 17.04
C THR A 533 20.17 5.46 17.11
N ARG A 534 19.29 6.31 16.53
CA ARG A 534 17.84 6.06 16.56
C ARG A 534 17.46 4.80 15.79
N ASN A 535 18.02 4.61 14.60
CA ASN A 535 17.70 3.48 13.74
C ASN A 535 18.25 2.17 14.32
N LEU A 536 19.43 2.22 14.96
CA LEU A 536 19.96 1.07 15.71
C LEU A 536 18.98 0.65 16.81
N LYS A 537 18.49 1.60 17.62
CA LYS A 537 17.48 1.31 18.65
C LYS A 537 16.19 0.71 18.08
N GLN A 538 15.67 1.31 16.99
CA GLN A 538 14.47 0.80 16.31
C GLN A 538 14.68 -0.61 15.75
N SER A 539 15.83 -0.89 15.15
CA SER A 539 16.13 -2.21 14.58
C SER A 539 16.25 -3.27 15.68
N ILE A 540 16.89 -2.95 16.81
CA ILE A 540 16.95 -3.84 17.97
C ILE A 540 15.56 -4.11 18.55
N GLU A 541 14.71 -3.07 18.63
CA GLU A 541 13.33 -3.22 19.05
C GLU A 541 12.58 -4.16 18.09
N GLU A 542 12.67 -3.96 16.77
CA GLU A 542 12.07 -4.85 15.76
C GLU A 542 12.49 -6.31 15.91
N ILE A 543 13.76 -6.60 16.23
CA ILE A 543 14.24 -7.96 16.50
C ILE A 543 13.49 -8.58 17.69
N ARG A 544 13.40 -7.83 18.79
CA ARG A 544 12.71 -8.27 20.01
C ARG A 544 11.21 -8.48 19.77
N LEU A 545 10.57 -7.61 18.99
CA LEU A 545 9.16 -7.74 18.60
C LEU A 545 8.90 -9.04 17.86
N LYS A 546 9.77 -9.39 16.91
CA LYS A 546 9.69 -10.63 16.15
C LYS A 546 9.95 -11.87 16.98
N ALA A 547 10.94 -11.82 17.88
CA ALA A 547 11.21 -12.93 18.80
C ALA A 547 9.95 -13.30 19.60
N ARG A 548 9.23 -12.29 20.07
CA ARG A 548 7.95 -12.50 20.74
C ARG A 548 6.84 -12.98 19.80
N TRP A 549 6.76 -12.46 18.57
CA TRP A 549 5.77 -12.93 17.61
C TRP A 549 5.99 -14.42 17.26
N ILE A 550 7.25 -14.84 17.10
CA ILE A 550 7.63 -16.25 16.93
C ILE A 550 7.13 -17.10 18.10
N GLU A 551 7.35 -16.65 19.33
CA GLU A 551 6.91 -17.39 20.51
C GLU A 551 5.38 -17.51 20.57
N ASN A 552 4.65 -16.45 20.20
CA ASN A 552 3.20 -16.50 20.09
C ASN A 552 2.73 -17.51 19.01
N ILE A 553 3.38 -17.52 17.84
CA ILE A 553 3.07 -18.46 16.75
C ILE A 553 3.30 -19.92 17.20
N ARG A 554 4.37 -20.18 17.95
CA ARG A 554 4.68 -21.53 18.47
C ARG A 554 3.59 -22.07 19.41
N GLN A 555 2.81 -21.20 20.04
CA GLN A 555 1.74 -21.57 20.96
C GLN A 555 0.42 -21.88 20.23
N GLU A 556 0.28 -21.54 18.94
CA GLU A 556 -0.92 -21.80 18.14
C GLU A 556 -1.02 -23.26 17.67
N GLN A 557 -1.63 -24.12 18.48
CA GLN A 557 -1.76 -25.56 18.20
C GLN A 557 -2.52 -25.90 16.90
N SER A 558 -3.50 -25.06 16.50
CA SER A 558 -4.35 -25.29 15.32
C SER A 558 -3.75 -24.79 14.00
N LEU A 559 -2.61 -24.08 14.04
CA LEU A 559 -2.02 -23.43 12.88
C LEU A 559 -1.55 -24.44 11.82
N LEU A 560 -0.93 -25.54 12.24
CA LEU A 560 -0.38 -26.55 11.32
C LEU A 560 -1.47 -27.18 10.44
N GLU A 561 -2.60 -27.54 11.04
CA GLU A 561 -3.72 -28.15 10.31
C GLU A 561 -4.37 -27.15 9.36
N LEU A 562 -4.56 -25.90 9.80
CA LEU A 562 -5.10 -24.84 8.95
C LEU A 562 -4.24 -24.60 7.71
N VAL A 563 -2.91 -24.48 7.86
CA VAL A 563 -2.02 -24.21 6.72
C VAL A 563 -2.05 -25.36 5.72
N LYS A 564 -2.07 -26.61 6.19
CA LYS A 564 -2.21 -27.78 5.30
C LYS A 564 -3.52 -27.73 4.50
N GLN A 565 -4.63 -27.37 5.13
CA GLN A 565 -5.91 -27.22 4.44
C GLN A 565 -5.86 -26.09 3.40
N LEU A 566 -5.29 -24.94 3.75
CA LEU A 566 -5.15 -23.79 2.86
C LEU A 566 -4.22 -24.08 1.66
N ALA A 567 -3.16 -24.87 1.88
CA ALA A 567 -2.22 -25.29 0.84
C ALA A 567 -2.83 -26.25 -0.18
N LEU A 568 -3.85 -27.01 0.20
CA LEU A 568 -4.57 -27.92 -0.71
C LEU A 568 -5.60 -27.20 -1.57
N LYS A 569 -6.12 -26.05 -1.12
CA LYS A 569 -7.07 -25.23 -1.86
C LYS A 569 -6.34 -24.48 -2.98
N LYS A 570 -6.84 -24.65 -4.22
CA LYS A 570 -6.37 -23.91 -5.41
C LYS A 570 -7.20 -22.66 -5.59
#